data_AF-A0AAV2PPW9-F1
#
_entry.id   AF-A0AAV2PPW9-F1
#
_cell.length_a   1.000
_cell.length_b   1.000
_cell.length_c   1.000
_cell.angle_alpha   90.00
_cell.angle_beta   90.00
_cell.angle_gamma   90.00
#
_symmetry.space_group_name_H-M   'P 1'
#
loop_
_entity.id
_entity.type
_entity.pdbx_description
1 polymer ?
#
loop_
_entity_poly.entity_id
_entity_poly.type
_entity_poly.pdbx_seq_one_letter_code
_entity_poly.pdbx_strand_id
1 'polypeptide(L)'
;MLSIIYLLYIFIFTMASSDVLCILNLLKAAGDEKLISDSSNSGRSSRTKSSKPGDGDDSCPKEVPAYILECFKVLVSNLTDREDNKMKELREEFEQKLAEKDVIISDLQKKVKDNYNSIDAQAQYNRSENIKIHGIAYKKDENTNEIVKEVAKFCGVEINDIDLSTSHRLMSKEEMNSQINPSNRDTKVPVIIARVNRRDLKVKLLEEKRISLPMYIVLIT
;
A
#
# COMPACT_ATOMS: atom_id res chain seq x y z
N MET A 1 -53.20 0.58 17.78
CA MET A 1 -52.98 2.05 17.84
C MET A 1 -51.62 2.40 18.42
N LEU A 2 -51.28 1.98 19.66
CA LEU A 2 -50.00 2.32 20.31
C LEU A 2 -48.75 1.84 19.54
N SER A 3 -48.79 0.67 18.90
CA SER A 3 -47.63 0.10 18.18
C SER A 3 -47.20 0.93 16.95
N ILE A 4 -48.15 1.47 16.19
CA ILE A 4 -47.85 2.26 14.97
C ILE A 4 -47.25 3.62 15.36
N ILE A 5 -47.78 4.23 16.42
CA ILE A 5 -47.26 5.51 16.94
C ILE A 5 -45.82 5.30 17.47
N TYR A 6 -45.56 4.17 18.13
CA TYR A 6 -44.22 3.85 18.65
C TYR A 6 -43.21 3.59 17.52
N LEU A 7 -43.62 2.90 16.44
CA LEU A 7 -42.78 2.71 15.26
C LEU A 7 -42.50 4.04 14.53
N LEU A 8 -43.49 4.91 14.39
CA LEU A 8 -43.29 6.27 13.87
C LEU A 8 -42.35 7.09 14.76
N TYR A 9 -42.47 6.97 16.08
CA TYR A 9 -41.62 7.70 17.01
C TYR A 9 -40.17 7.23 16.94
N ILE A 10 -39.94 5.92 16.87
CA ILE A 10 -38.60 5.34 16.68
C ILE A 10 -38.03 5.76 15.32
N PHE A 11 -38.83 5.71 14.26
CA PHE A 11 -38.42 6.10 12.91
C PHE A 11 -38.02 7.59 12.83
N ILE A 12 -38.82 8.48 13.43
CA ILE A 12 -38.54 9.91 13.54
C ILE A 12 -37.27 10.15 14.37
N PHE A 13 -37.06 9.38 15.44
CA PHE A 13 -35.88 9.53 16.32
C PHE A 13 -34.57 9.07 15.66
N THR A 14 -34.64 8.15 14.69
CA THR A 14 -33.46 7.64 13.96
C THR A 14 -33.06 8.46 12.73
N MET A 15 -33.93 9.36 12.24
CA MET A 15 -33.61 10.21 11.09
C MET A 15 -32.82 11.46 11.49
N ALA A 16 -31.90 11.93 10.64
CA ALA A 16 -31.11 13.13 10.89
C ALA A 16 -32.02 14.37 11.07
N SER A 17 -31.60 15.34 11.88
CA SER A 17 -32.43 16.47 12.35
C SER A 17 -33.06 17.33 11.25
N SER A 18 -32.51 17.35 10.03
CA SER A 18 -33.11 18.06 8.89
C SER A 18 -34.40 17.40 8.39
N ASP A 19 -34.46 16.08 8.43
CA ASP A 19 -35.51 15.30 7.80
C ASP A 19 -36.75 15.25 8.72
N VAL A 20 -36.51 15.25 10.03
CA VAL A 20 -37.53 15.43 11.09
C VAL A 20 -38.23 16.79 10.96
N LEU A 21 -37.48 17.86 10.66
CA LEU A 21 -38.04 19.21 10.49
C LEU A 21 -38.98 19.28 9.27
N CYS A 22 -38.63 18.59 8.19
CA CYS A 22 -39.43 18.53 6.97
C CYS A 22 -40.77 17.81 7.21
N ILE A 23 -40.72 16.66 7.92
CA ILE A 23 -41.92 15.89 8.29
C ILE A 23 -42.82 16.69 9.24
N LEU A 24 -42.23 17.39 10.23
CA LEU A 24 -42.98 18.24 11.14
C LEU A 24 -43.69 19.40 10.43
N ASN A 25 -43.03 20.03 9.44
CA ASN A 25 -43.65 21.09 8.64
C ASN A 25 -44.77 20.56 7.73
N LEU A 26 -44.62 19.36 7.16
CA LEU A 26 -45.66 18.71 6.35
C LEU A 26 -46.89 18.33 7.20
N LEU A 27 -46.66 17.75 8.38
CA LEU A 27 -47.73 17.40 9.33
C LEU A 27 -48.46 18.63 9.86
N LYS A 28 -47.74 19.73 10.07
CA LYS A 28 -48.33 21.00 10.47
C LYS A 28 -49.22 21.58 9.37
N ALA A 29 -48.78 21.54 8.11
CA ALA A 29 -49.59 21.95 6.97
C ALA A 29 -50.86 21.09 6.80
N ALA A 30 -50.77 19.78 7.04
CA ALA A 30 -51.92 18.86 6.95
C ALA A 30 -52.88 18.96 8.15
N GLY A 31 -52.40 19.39 9.32
CA GLY A 31 -53.21 19.58 10.52
C GLY A 31 -54.07 20.84 10.50
N ASP A 32 -53.61 21.89 9.82
CA ASP A 32 -54.30 23.18 9.77
C ASP A 32 -55.55 23.17 8.86
N GLU A 33 -55.69 22.21 7.93
CA GLU A 33 -56.90 22.08 7.10
C GLU A 33 -58.11 21.45 7.81
N LYS A 34 -57.92 20.83 8.99
CA LYS A 34 -59.00 20.05 9.66
C LYS A 34 -59.59 20.67 10.92
N LEU A 35 -59.21 21.90 11.26
CA LEU A 35 -59.67 22.61 12.47
C LEU A 35 -60.67 23.76 12.20
N ILE A 36 -61.31 23.78 11.03
CA ILE A 36 -62.41 24.72 10.73
C ILE A 36 -63.69 23.95 10.38
N SER A 37 -64.23 23.18 11.33
CA SER A 37 -65.69 23.08 11.50
C SER A 37 -66.04 22.36 12.82
N ASP A 38 -66.82 23.09 13.63
CA ASP A 38 -67.76 22.59 14.64
C ASP A 38 -67.24 22.34 16.07
N SER A 39 -66.99 23.45 16.75
CA SER A 39 -67.21 23.58 18.19
C SER A 39 -68.67 23.89 18.49
N SER A 40 -69.38 23.04 19.26
CA SER A 40 -70.51 23.44 20.11
C SER A 40 -70.96 22.37 21.10
N ASN A 41 -71.07 22.80 22.37
CA ASN A 41 -72.03 22.39 23.41
C ASN A 41 -71.78 21.19 24.36
N SER A 42 -71.32 21.56 25.57
CA SER A 42 -71.96 21.40 26.90
C SER A 42 -72.70 20.11 27.31
N GLY A 43 -72.37 19.60 28.50
CA GLY A 43 -73.41 19.07 29.42
C GLY A 43 -73.08 17.83 30.26
N ARG A 44 -72.71 18.05 31.52
CA ARG A 44 -73.16 17.40 32.78
C ARG A 44 -73.44 15.86 32.87
N SER A 45 -72.83 15.27 33.91
CA SER A 45 -73.44 14.44 34.99
C SER A 45 -73.43 12.89 34.96
N SER A 46 -72.97 12.37 36.11
CA SER A 46 -73.39 11.16 36.88
C SER A 46 -72.95 9.73 36.51
N ARG A 47 -72.11 9.19 37.42
CA ARG A 47 -72.29 7.99 38.29
C ARG A 47 -72.45 6.58 37.68
N THR A 48 -71.45 5.74 37.98
CA THR A 48 -71.44 4.29 38.32
C THR A 48 -72.16 3.28 37.41
N LYS A 49 -71.42 2.28 36.92
CA LYS A 49 -71.58 0.85 37.31
C LYS A 49 -70.56 -0.06 36.62
N SER A 50 -70.12 -1.04 37.41
CA SER A 50 -69.34 -2.23 37.07
C SER A 50 -70.08 -3.18 36.12
N SER A 51 -69.38 -3.69 35.10
CA SER A 51 -69.74 -4.96 34.41
C SER A 51 -68.58 -5.52 33.58
N LYS A 52 -68.17 -6.75 33.95
CA LYS A 52 -67.65 -7.92 33.20
C LYS A 52 -66.72 -7.76 31.96
N PRO A 53 -65.70 -8.63 31.82
CA PRO A 53 -64.90 -8.77 30.61
C PRO A 53 -65.69 -9.54 29.55
N GLY A 54 -65.93 -8.89 28.40
CA GLY A 54 -66.58 -9.48 27.23
C GLY A 54 -65.56 -9.75 26.14
N ASP A 55 -65.62 -10.98 25.62
CA ASP A 55 -64.96 -11.43 24.39
C ASP A 55 -65.33 -10.58 23.17
N GLY A 56 -64.37 -10.48 22.26
CA GLY A 56 -64.62 -10.29 20.83
C GLY A 56 -65.01 -8.88 20.41
N ASP A 57 -64.01 -8.08 20.03
CA ASP A 57 -64.20 -7.18 18.90
C ASP A 57 -62.90 -7.12 18.11
N ASP A 58 -62.88 -7.88 17.00
CA ASP A 58 -61.92 -7.73 15.89
C ASP A 58 -62.17 -6.36 15.26
N SER A 59 -61.86 -5.29 16.00
CA SER A 59 -61.93 -3.93 15.52
C SER A 59 -60.84 -3.78 14.47
N CYS A 60 -61.24 -4.05 13.23
CA CYS A 60 -60.47 -3.89 12.01
C CYS A 60 -59.75 -2.53 12.06
N PRO A 61 -58.41 -2.50 11.86
CA PRO A 61 -57.65 -1.27 11.94
C PRO A 61 -58.23 -0.26 10.95
N LYS A 62 -58.69 0.89 11.48
CA LYS A 62 -59.20 2.03 10.71
C LYS A 62 -58.23 2.31 9.56
N GLU A 63 -58.76 2.30 8.33
CA GLU A 63 -58.00 2.53 7.10
C GLU A 63 -57.15 3.79 7.22
N VAL A 64 -55.85 3.66 6.95
CA VAL A 64 -54.93 4.79 6.94
C VAL A 64 -55.36 5.74 5.82
N PRO A 65 -55.62 7.03 6.11
CA PRO A 65 -56.04 7.97 5.10
C PRO A 65 -55.05 8.00 3.91
N ALA A 66 -55.58 7.91 2.69
CA ALA A 66 -54.79 7.78 1.46
C ALA A 66 -53.71 8.88 1.28
N TYR A 67 -53.97 10.10 1.78
CA TYR A 67 -53.01 11.20 1.72
C TYR A 67 -51.74 10.94 2.54
N ILE A 68 -51.84 10.22 3.66
CA ILE A 68 -50.68 9.88 4.50
C ILE A 68 -49.77 8.89 3.76
N LEU A 69 -50.38 7.93 3.06
CA LEU A 69 -49.65 6.95 2.27
C LEU A 69 -48.90 7.62 1.12
N GLU A 70 -49.51 8.61 0.47
CA GLU A 70 -48.88 9.35 -0.63
C GLU A 70 -47.73 10.24 -0.14
N CYS A 71 -47.89 10.93 0.99
CA CYS A 71 -46.78 11.66 1.62
C CYS A 71 -45.61 10.75 1.99
N PHE A 72 -45.92 9.54 2.49
CA PHE A 72 -44.89 8.57 2.83
C PHE A 72 -44.13 8.07 1.59
N LYS A 73 -44.83 7.79 0.48
CA LYS A 73 -44.18 7.42 -0.78
C LYS A 73 -43.23 8.51 -1.27
N VAL A 74 -43.68 9.77 -1.30
CA VAL A 74 -42.85 10.90 -1.73
C VAL A 74 -41.61 11.04 -0.83
N LEU A 75 -41.77 10.87 0.49
CA LEU A 75 -40.65 10.92 1.42
C LEU A 75 -39.64 9.80 1.16
N VAL A 76 -40.12 8.57 0.99
CA VAL A 76 -39.26 7.41 0.70
C VAL A 76 -38.52 7.61 -0.62
N SER A 77 -39.20 8.05 -1.68
CA SER A 77 -38.57 8.34 -2.98
C SER A 77 -37.48 9.42 -2.87
N ASN A 78 -37.73 10.51 -2.16
CA ASN A 78 -36.73 11.57 -1.97
C ASN A 78 -35.51 11.08 -1.17
N LEU A 79 -35.72 10.20 -0.18
CA LEU A 79 -34.63 9.62 0.60
C LEU A 79 -33.81 8.64 -0.24
N THR A 80 -34.45 7.78 -1.01
CA THR A 80 -33.75 6.85 -1.92
C THR A 80 -32.94 7.63 -2.96
N ASP A 81 -33.51 8.66 -3.57
CA ASP A 81 -32.80 9.48 -4.55
C ASP A 81 -31.58 10.18 -3.92
N ARG A 82 -31.70 10.65 -2.68
CA ARG A 82 -30.58 11.28 -1.95
C ARG A 82 -29.47 10.28 -1.64
N GLU A 83 -29.82 9.06 -1.24
CA GLU A 83 -28.84 8.01 -0.97
C GLU A 83 -28.15 7.54 -2.26
N ASP A 84 -28.90 7.39 -3.34
CA ASP A 84 -28.37 6.99 -4.65
C ASP A 84 -27.42 8.05 -5.22
N ASN A 85 -27.76 9.34 -5.08
CA ASN A 85 -26.88 10.43 -5.51
C ASN A 85 -25.56 10.45 -4.71
N LYS A 86 -25.63 10.30 -3.38
CA LYS A 86 -24.42 10.22 -2.55
C LYS A 86 -23.56 9.01 -2.90
N MET A 87 -24.20 7.85 -3.14
CA MET A 87 -23.51 6.64 -3.55
C MET A 87 -22.84 6.79 -4.90
N LYS A 88 -23.46 7.53 -5.83
CA LYS A 88 -22.89 7.84 -7.14
C LYS A 88 -21.67 8.76 -7.03
N GLU A 89 -21.77 9.86 -6.29
CA GLU A 89 -20.65 10.79 -6.05
C GLU A 89 -19.45 10.07 -5.42
N LEU A 90 -19.70 9.24 -4.41
CA LEU A 90 -18.63 8.48 -3.74
C LEU A 90 -17.95 7.47 -4.67
N ARG A 91 -18.71 6.85 -5.59
CA ARG A 91 -18.15 5.95 -6.61
C ARG A 91 -17.26 6.70 -7.59
N GLU A 92 -17.71 7.85 -8.08
CA GLU A 92 -16.94 8.69 -9.00
C GLU A 92 -15.64 9.18 -8.35
N GLU A 93 -15.67 9.63 -7.09
CA GLU A 93 -14.46 10.03 -6.36
C GLU A 93 -13.49 8.85 -6.17
N PHE A 94 -14.02 7.66 -5.88
CA PHE A 94 -13.19 6.47 -5.70
C PHE A 94 -12.53 6.04 -7.01
N GLU A 95 -13.25 6.09 -8.12
CA GLU A 95 -12.75 5.79 -9.46
C GLU A 95 -11.66 6.79 -9.89
N GLN A 96 -11.87 8.08 -9.62
CA GLN A 96 -10.87 9.12 -9.87
C GLN A 96 -9.58 8.87 -9.06
N LYS A 97 -9.70 8.54 -7.77
CA LYS A 97 -8.55 8.23 -6.92
C LYS A 97 -7.83 6.94 -7.33
N LEU A 98 -8.54 5.95 -7.88
CA LEU A 98 -7.93 4.75 -8.43
C LEU A 98 -7.09 5.09 -9.68
N ALA A 99 -7.67 5.86 -10.60
CA ALA A 99 -6.96 6.28 -11.81
C ALA A 99 -5.70 7.11 -11.49
N GLU A 100 -5.78 8.04 -10.53
CA GLU A 100 -4.62 8.83 -10.08
C GLU A 100 -3.53 7.93 -9.48
N LYS A 101 -3.92 6.97 -8.63
CA LYS A 101 -2.96 6.01 -8.05
C LYS A 101 -2.29 5.16 -9.11
N ASP A 102 -3.02 4.72 -10.14
CA ASP A 102 -2.44 3.89 -11.21
C ASP A 102 -1.38 4.66 -12.00
N VAL A 103 -1.61 5.95 -12.27
CA VAL A 103 -0.62 6.83 -12.91
C VAL A 103 0.62 6.97 -12.03
N ILE A 104 0.45 7.22 -10.73
CA ILE A 104 1.56 7.36 -9.77
C ILE A 104 2.36 6.06 -9.67
N ILE A 105 1.68 4.91 -9.60
CA ILE A 105 2.32 3.59 -9.51
C ILE A 105 3.17 3.35 -10.76
N SER A 106 2.63 3.63 -11.95
CA SER A 106 3.34 3.50 -13.22
C SER A 106 4.61 4.37 -13.26
N ASP A 107 4.49 5.64 -12.86
CA ASP A 107 5.63 6.56 -12.80
C ASP A 107 6.70 6.13 -11.79
N LEU A 108 6.29 5.66 -10.62
CA LEU A 108 7.21 5.14 -9.61
C LEU A 108 7.92 3.87 -10.09
N GLN A 109 7.20 2.93 -10.72
CA GLN A 109 7.80 1.73 -11.31
C GLN A 109 8.83 2.08 -12.38
N LYS A 110 8.55 3.08 -13.22
CA LYS A 110 9.51 3.58 -14.21
C LYS A 110 10.76 4.17 -13.55
N LYS A 111 10.60 5.05 -12.56
CA LYS A 111 11.73 5.63 -11.80
C LYS A 111 12.57 4.56 -11.12
N VAL A 112 11.93 3.56 -10.52
CA VAL A 112 12.63 2.44 -9.88
C VAL A 112 13.48 1.70 -10.92
N LYS A 113 12.90 1.38 -12.09
CA LYS A 113 13.63 0.72 -13.18
C LYS A 113 14.81 1.56 -13.68
N ASP A 114 14.61 2.85 -13.91
CA ASP A 114 15.66 3.76 -14.38
C ASP A 114 16.79 3.89 -13.36
N ASN A 115 16.45 3.95 -12.07
CA ASN A 115 17.43 3.95 -10.98
C ASN A 115 18.22 2.63 -10.93
N TYR A 116 17.56 1.48 -11.07
CA TYR A 116 18.25 0.18 -11.14
C TYR A 116 19.22 0.12 -12.31
N ASN A 117 18.81 0.58 -13.49
CA ASN A 117 19.67 0.63 -14.67
C ASN A 117 20.86 1.58 -14.46
N SER A 118 20.63 2.74 -13.85
CA SER A 118 21.69 3.71 -13.53
C SER A 118 22.71 3.14 -12.54
N ILE A 119 22.23 2.47 -11.49
CA ILE A 119 23.08 1.79 -10.49
C ILE A 119 23.88 0.66 -11.15
N ASP A 120 23.26 -0.16 -12.00
CA ASP A 120 23.97 -1.23 -12.70
C ASP A 120 25.03 -0.66 -13.65
N ALA A 121 24.71 0.39 -14.42
CA ALA A 121 25.68 1.06 -15.29
C ALA A 121 26.86 1.65 -14.49
N GLN A 122 26.59 2.29 -13.35
CA GLN A 122 27.64 2.78 -12.44
C GLN A 122 28.46 1.64 -11.84
N ALA A 123 27.82 0.54 -11.44
CA ALA A 123 28.51 -0.63 -10.91
C ALA A 123 29.39 -1.30 -11.98
N GLN A 124 28.91 -1.39 -13.22
CA GLN A 124 29.69 -1.86 -14.36
C GLN A 124 30.87 -0.93 -14.66
N TYR A 125 30.67 0.38 -14.62
CA TYR A 125 31.75 1.36 -14.78
C TYR A 125 32.82 1.18 -13.71
N ASN A 126 32.43 1.02 -12.45
CA ASN A 126 33.35 0.76 -11.34
C ASN A 126 34.07 -0.60 -11.48
N ARG A 127 33.38 -1.65 -11.97
CA ARG A 127 34.01 -2.95 -12.28
C ARG A 127 34.96 -2.87 -13.47
N SER A 128 34.75 -1.94 -14.40
CA SER A 128 35.58 -1.78 -15.59
C SER A 128 37.03 -1.42 -15.27
N GLU A 129 37.34 -0.97 -14.07
CA GLU A 129 38.71 -0.64 -13.61
C GLU A 129 39.30 -1.70 -12.66
N ASN A 130 38.50 -2.68 -12.24
CA ASN A 130 38.93 -3.71 -11.30
C ASN A 130 39.45 -4.95 -12.04
N ILE A 131 40.48 -5.58 -11.49
CA ILE A 131 40.95 -6.92 -11.88
C ILE A 131 40.73 -7.88 -10.72
N LYS A 132 40.31 -9.11 -11.03
CA LYS A 132 40.17 -10.20 -10.07
C LYS A 132 41.28 -11.21 -10.28
N ILE A 133 42.01 -11.53 -9.23
CA ILE A 133 43.08 -12.52 -9.24
C ILE A 133 42.64 -13.72 -8.41
N HIS A 134 42.55 -14.87 -9.06
CA HIS A 134 42.20 -16.15 -8.44
C HIS A 134 43.44 -17.02 -8.23
N GLY A 135 43.35 -17.97 -7.29
CA GLY A 135 44.37 -19.03 -7.12
C GLY A 135 45.58 -18.65 -6.26
N ILE A 136 45.59 -17.47 -5.63
CA ILE A 136 46.69 -17.04 -4.77
C ILE A 136 46.39 -17.40 -3.31
N ALA A 137 47.12 -18.38 -2.79
CA ALA A 137 46.99 -18.85 -1.41
C ALA A 137 47.01 -17.69 -0.40
N TYR A 138 46.13 -17.74 0.60
CA TYR A 138 46.04 -16.73 1.64
C TYR A 138 47.24 -16.79 2.57
N LYS A 139 47.82 -15.63 2.89
CA LYS A 139 48.84 -15.48 3.93
C LYS A 139 48.38 -14.40 4.91
N LYS A 140 48.55 -14.69 6.20
CA LYS A 140 48.28 -13.70 7.24
C LYS A 140 49.23 -12.51 7.06
N ASP A 141 48.70 -11.30 7.17
CA ASP A 141 49.45 -10.04 7.06
C ASP A 141 50.12 -9.81 5.69
N GLU A 142 49.54 -10.36 4.62
CA GLU A 142 50.06 -10.16 3.27
C GLU A 142 49.73 -8.77 2.70
N ASN A 143 50.69 -8.20 1.96
CA ASN A 143 50.47 -6.98 1.20
C ASN A 143 49.89 -7.31 -0.18
N THR A 144 48.58 -7.10 -0.34
CA THR A 144 47.89 -7.39 -1.60
C THR A 144 48.39 -6.53 -2.76
N ASN A 145 48.92 -5.32 -2.51
CA ASN A 145 49.50 -4.49 -3.57
C ASN A 145 50.79 -5.12 -4.13
N GLU A 146 51.63 -5.67 -3.27
CA GLU A 146 52.85 -6.37 -3.70
C GLU A 146 52.53 -7.60 -4.54
N ILE A 147 51.54 -8.39 -4.11
CA ILE A 147 51.07 -9.56 -4.86
C ILE A 147 50.59 -9.16 -6.27
N VAL A 148 49.82 -8.08 -6.38
CA VAL A 148 49.33 -7.59 -7.69
C VAL A 148 50.49 -7.16 -8.58
N LYS A 149 51.50 -6.48 -8.02
CA LYS A 149 52.72 -6.10 -8.77
C LYS A 149 53.53 -7.31 -9.21
N GLU A 150 53.66 -8.33 -8.37
CA GLU A 150 54.33 -9.59 -8.74
C GLU A 150 53.59 -10.29 -9.88
N VAL A 151 52.27 -10.45 -9.79
CA VAL A 151 51.45 -11.06 -10.84
C VAL A 151 51.56 -10.28 -12.14
N ALA A 152 51.54 -8.95 -12.08
CA ALA A 152 51.71 -8.10 -13.25
C ALA A 152 53.08 -8.30 -13.90
N LYS A 153 54.14 -8.34 -13.10
CA LYS A 153 55.50 -8.62 -13.55
C LYS A 153 55.62 -10.00 -14.19
N PHE A 154 54.95 -11.02 -13.66
CA PHE A 154 54.87 -12.34 -14.29
C PHE A 154 54.14 -12.32 -15.64
N CYS A 155 53.17 -11.44 -15.84
CA CYS A 155 52.54 -11.24 -17.13
C CYS A 155 53.41 -10.49 -18.14
N GLY A 156 54.44 -9.76 -17.69
CA GLY A 156 55.25 -8.88 -18.54
C GLY A 156 54.86 -7.40 -18.46
N VAL A 157 53.94 -7.05 -17.56
CA VAL A 157 53.50 -5.66 -17.34
C VAL A 157 54.16 -5.09 -16.09
N GLU A 158 54.88 -3.98 -16.24
CA GLU A 158 55.38 -3.21 -15.10
C GLU A 158 54.27 -2.29 -14.56
N ILE A 159 53.98 -2.41 -13.26
CA ILE A 159 52.98 -1.62 -12.54
C ILE A 159 53.63 -0.99 -11.32
N ASN A 160 53.44 0.32 -11.14
CA ASN A 160 53.92 1.05 -9.98
C ASN A 160 52.79 1.27 -8.95
N ASP A 161 53.15 1.71 -7.75
CA ASP A 161 52.17 2.00 -6.69
C ASP A 161 51.19 3.13 -7.07
N ILE A 162 51.59 4.04 -7.95
CA ILE A 162 50.74 5.14 -8.46
C ILE A 162 49.63 4.60 -9.38
N ASP A 163 49.88 3.45 -10.01
CA ASP A 163 48.94 2.83 -10.96
C ASP A 163 47.85 2.01 -10.25
N LEU A 164 48.02 1.72 -8.95
CA LEU A 164 47.07 0.98 -8.11
C LEU A 164 46.39 1.90 -7.12
N SER A 165 45.05 1.95 -7.12
CA SER A 165 44.31 2.74 -6.13
C SER A 165 44.04 1.95 -4.85
N THR A 166 43.55 0.72 -4.97
CA THR A 166 43.19 -0.11 -3.82
C THR A 166 43.28 -1.57 -4.22
N SER A 167 43.83 -2.41 -3.35
CA SER A 167 43.72 -3.86 -3.46
C SER A 167 43.31 -4.45 -2.12
N HIS A 168 42.51 -5.51 -2.17
CA HIS A 168 42.09 -6.25 -0.99
C HIS A 168 41.59 -7.64 -1.39
N ARG A 169 41.48 -8.54 -0.41
CA ARG A 169 40.79 -9.82 -0.61
C ARG A 169 39.29 -9.67 -0.47
N LEU A 170 38.56 -10.24 -1.40
CA LEU A 170 37.13 -10.44 -1.32
C LEU A 170 36.87 -11.70 -0.52
N MET A 171 36.50 -11.54 0.76
CA MET A 171 36.02 -12.64 1.60
C MET A 171 34.64 -13.08 1.13
N SER A 172 34.37 -14.38 1.16
CA SER A 172 33.02 -14.87 0.92
C SER A 172 32.10 -14.53 2.10
N LYS A 173 30.79 -14.42 1.85
CA LYS A 173 29.80 -14.24 2.94
C LYS A 173 29.82 -15.41 3.93
N GLU A 174 30.17 -16.60 3.45
CA GLU A 174 30.34 -17.79 4.28
C GLU A 174 31.53 -17.60 5.23
N GLU A 175 32.67 -17.08 4.76
CA GLU A 175 33.85 -16.81 5.60
C GLU A 175 33.59 -15.76 6.68
N MET A 176 32.79 -14.73 6.38
CA MET A 176 32.37 -13.73 7.39
C MET A 176 31.51 -14.33 8.50
N ASN A 177 30.62 -15.29 8.15
CA ASN A 177 29.77 -15.98 9.12
C ASN A 177 30.47 -17.17 9.82
N SER A 178 31.56 -17.68 9.23
CA SER A 178 32.31 -18.86 9.71
C SER A 178 33.21 -18.59 10.92
N GLN A 179 33.26 -17.37 11.45
CA GLN A 179 33.79 -17.15 12.80
C GLN A 179 33.01 -17.95 13.87
N ILE A 180 31.83 -18.47 13.53
CA ILE A 180 30.94 -19.20 14.44
C ILE A 180 31.09 -20.73 14.37
N ASN A 181 31.53 -21.33 13.24
CA ASN A 181 31.62 -22.79 13.10
C ASN A 181 32.83 -23.25 12.22
N PRO A 182 33.90 -23.79 12.82
CA PRO A 182 35.16 -24.08 12.11
C PRO A 182 35.21 -25.42 11.34
N SER A 183 34.15 -26.22 11.33
CA SER A 183 34.20 -27.64 10.93
C SER A 183 33.92 -27.94 9.45
N ASN A 184 33.55 -26.95 8.63
CA ASN A 184 33.27 -27.16 7.21
C ASN A 184 33.95 -26.10 6.33
N ARG A 185 35.29 -26.11 6.33
CA ARG A 185 36.10 -25.25 5.46
C ARG A 185 36.23 -25.89 4.09
N ASP A 186 35.25 -25.69 3.23
CA ASP A 186 35.52 -25.82 1.79
C ASP A 186 36.66 -24.84 1.45
N THR A 187 37.75 -25.39 0.95
CA THR A 187 39.09 -24.81 0.75
C THR A 187 39.14 -23.78 -0.38
N LYS A 188 38.14 -22.90 -0.48
CA LYS A 188 38.10 -21.89 -1.52
C LYS A 188 39.00 -20.72 -1.15
N VAL A 189 40.09 -20.59 -1.89
CA VAL A 189 41.04 -19.49 -1.71
C VAL A 189 40.36 -18.15 -2.04
N PRO A 190 40.40 -17.14 -1.15
CA PRO A 190 39.76 -15.84 -1.39
C PRO A 190 40.36 -15.11 -2.60
N VAL A 191 39.51 -14.41 -3.34
CA VAL A 191 39.88 -13.68 -4.56
C VAL A 191 40.53 -12.35 -4.18
N ILE A 192 41.60 -11.94 -4.86
CA ILE A 192 42.14 -10.58 -4.72
C ILE A 192 41.45 -9.69 -5.75
N ILE A 193 40.92 -8.55 -5.31
CA ILE A 193 40.42 -7.50 -6.18
C ILE A 193 41.39 -6.33 -6.11
N ALA A 194 41.83 -5.84 -7.27
CA ALA A 194 42.65 -4.65 -7.36
C ALA A 194 42.07 -3.66 -8.36
N ARG A 195 42.01 -2.38 -7.99
CA ARG A 195 41.61 -1.27 -8.86
C ARG A 195 42.85 -0.65 -9.50
N VAL A 196 42.88 -0.66 -10.83
CA VAL A 196 43.95 -0.07 -11.63
C VAL A 196 43.48 1.31 -12.11
N ASN A 197 44.25 2.36 -11.79
CA ASN A 197 43.93 3.74 -12.18
C ASN A 197 44.02 3.95 -13.70
N ARG A 198 44.86 3.15 -14.34
CA ARG A 198 45.19 3.22 -15.76
C ARG A 198 44.53 2.10 -16.55
N ARG A 199 43.55 2.47 -17.38
CA ARG A 199 42.79 1.51 -18.20
C ARG A 199 43.69 0.77 -19.21
N ASP A 200 44.70 1.43 -19.75
CA ASP A 200 45.66 0.84 -20.69
C ASP A 200 46.46 -0.31 -20.07
N LEU A 201 46.89 -0.17 -18.80
CA LEU A 201 47.60 -1.22 -18.08
C LEU A 201 46.69 -2.43 -17.79
N LYS A 202 45.42 -2.17 -17.44
CA LYS A 202 44.44 -3.24 -17.24
C LYS A 202 44.23 -4.05 -18.52
N VAL A 203 44.09 -3.39 -19.67
CA VAL A 203 43.91 -4.07 -20.96
C VAL A 203 45.11 -4.94 -21.28
N LYS A 204 46.33 -4.41 -21.13
CA LYS A 204 47.58 -5.18 -21.32
C LYS A 204 47.66 -6.41 -20.42
N LEU A 205 47.37 -6.26 -19.12
CA LEU A 205 47.32 -7.39 -18.18
C LEU A 205 46.31 -8.47 -18.63
N LEU A 206 45.15 -8.06 -19.12
CA LEU A 206 44.11 -8.98 -19.57
C LEU A 206 44.39 -9.62 -20.93
N GLU A 207 45.25 -9.02 -21.76
CA GLU A 207 45.71 -9.60 -23.02
C GLU A 207 46.86 -10.59 -22.77
N GLU A 208 47.85 -10.19 -21.98
CA GLU A 208 49.06 -10.97 -21.68
C GLU A 208 48.79 -12.17 -20.77
N LYS A 209 47.71 -12.14 -19.96
CA LYS A 209 47.28 -13.29 -19.13
C LYS A 209 47.05 -14.57 -19.93
N ARG A 210 46.73 -14.46 -21.22
CA ARG A 210 46.46 -15.64 -22.09
C ARG A 210 47.73 -16.43 -22.39
N ILE A 211 48.91 -15.88 -22.12
CA ILE A 211 50.19 -16.41 -22.58
C ILE A 211 51.09 -16.84 -21.42
N SER A 212 51.07 -16.12 -20.28
CA SER A 212 52.16 -16.22 -19.29
C SER A 212 51.78 -16.82 -17.92
N LEU A 213 50.50 -16.96 -17.57
CA LEU A 213 50.13 -17.35 -16.21
C LEU A 213 50.22 -18.87 -15.97
N PRO A 214 50.79 -19.32 -14.83
CA PRO A 214 50.71 -20.71 -14.43
C PRO A 214 49.24 -21.11 -14.25
N MET A 215 48.91 -22.35 -14.58
CA MET A 215 47.56 -22.92 -14.75
C MET A 215 46.55 -22.65 -13.61
N TYR A 216 47.02 -22.22 -12.44
CA TYR A 216 46.23 -21.96 -11.24
C TYR A 216 45.82 -20.49 -11.05
N ILE A 217 46.44 -19.53 -11.74
CA ILE A 217 46.11 -18.11 -11.62
C ILE A 217 45.20 -17.70 -12.76
N VAL A 218 43.97 -17.28 -12.42
CA VAL A 218 43.00 -16.78 -13.40
C VAL A 218 42.74 -15.31 -13.14
N LEU A 219 42.97 -14.48 -14.15
CA LEU A 219 42.60 -13.07 -14.15
C LEU A 219 41.23 -12.89 -14.81
N ILE A 220 40.26 -12.33 -14.09
CA ILE A 220 38.89 -12.11 -14.59
C ILE A 220 38.50 -10.64 -14.38
N THR A 221 37.67 -10.11 -15.29
CA THR A 221 37.04 -8.78 -15.19
C THR A 221 35.96 -8.70 -14.11
#